data_AF-A0A6V7XKY3-F1
#
_entry.id   AF-A0A6V7XKY3-F1
#
_cell.length_a   1.000
_cell.length_b   1.000
_cell.length_c   1.000
_cell.angle_alpha   90.00
_cell.angle_beta   90.00
_cell.angle_gamma   90.00
#
_symmetry.space_group_name_H-M   'P 1'
#
loop_
_entity.id
_entity.type
_entity.pdbx_description
1 polymer ?
#
loop_
_entity_poly.entity_id
_entity_poly.type
_entity_poly.pdbx_seq_one_letter_code
_entity_poly.pdbx_strand_id
1 'polypeptide(L)'
;MVQFHLPSTIFPQHELWQAAIDKSIPLFLHESESVKNLLVSSTHMVNRKNYFLKLPHYPKNLKEMIIIRCWLEQLFNCAFRYAYFDKIVFNPEMINILFDNDKSIPIKFNIQRPCLWPSNTTLENLLNFSVNYISIFVSLSIKLDRIDITEQHINILFNILANGGNKLPKIYLRGFMLTKLYDLIIEYIATSRDFPKMLPFIHLNYYISSNYKLSERAKKVEIEKLNGVKYTKYQIVNIHNPKVRFSFSNEEQYGSIDIKIRKMEE
;
A
#
# COMPACT_ATOMS: atom_id res chain seq x y z
N MET A 1 6.64 18.48 -26.97
CA MET A 1 6.83 17.17 -27.61
C MET A 1 8.21 16.69 -27.17
N VAL A 2 8.29 15.65 -26.33
CA VAL A 2 9.58 15.13 -25.84
C VAL A 2 10.07 14.14 -26.89
N GLN A 3 11.19 14.42 -27.56
CA GLN A 3 11.82 13.47 -28.48
C GLN A 3 12.57 12.43 -27.65
N PHE A 4 12.16 11.17 -27.76
CA PHE A 4 12.86 10.05 -27.13
C PHE A 4 13.91 9.52 -28.09
N HIS A 5 15.18 9.55 -27.70
CA HIS A 5 16.23 8.78 -28.35
C HIS A 5 16.13 7.35 -27.85
N LEU A 6 15.75 6.43 -28.75
CA LEU A 6 15.76 5.00 -28.45
C LEU A 6 17.23 4.52 -28.42
N PRO A 7 17.70 3.87 -27.35
CA PRO A 7 19.03 3.28 -27.32
C PRO A 7 19.15 2.19 -28.40
N SER A 8 20.23 2.23 -29.17
CA SER A 8 20.49 1.39 -30.35
C SER A 8 20.98 -0.03 -30.02
N THR A 9 20.82 -0.49 -28.78
CA THR A 9 21.20 -1.84 -28.37
C THR A 9 20.05 -2.81 -28.64
N ILE A 10 20.32 -3.81 -29.48
CA ILE A 10 19.48 -4.98 -29.70
C ILE A 10 19.18 -5.61 -28.33
N PHE A 11 17.91 -5.60 -27.91
CA PHE A 11 17.52 -6.17 -26.62
C PHE A 11 17.63 -7.70 -26.70
N PRO A 12 18.48 -8.37 -25.89
CA PRO A 12 18.61 -9.84 -25.89
C PRO A 12 17.34 -10.58 -25.41
N GLN A 13 16.21 -9.88 -25.23
CA GLN A 13 14.97 -10.36 -24.61
C GLN A 13 13.82 -10.57 -25.63
N HIS A 14 14.12 -10.53 -26.93
CA HIS A 14 13.09 -10.60 -27.98
C HIS A 14 12.20 -11.84 -27.90
N GLU A 15 12.75 -13.02 -27.59
CA GLU A 15 11.98 -14.27 -27.50
C GLU A 15 11.02 -14.27 -26.29
N LEU A 16 11.47 -13.80 -25.13
CA LEU A 16 10.64 -13.69 -23.93
C LEU A 16 9.48 -12.71 -24.14
N TRP A 17 9.76 -11.57 -24.78
CA TRP A 17 8.74 -10.58 -25.08
C TRP A 17 7.74 -11.10 -26.10
N GLN A 18 8.20 -11.80 -27.13
CA GLN A 18 7.30 -12.42 -28.10
C GLN A 18 6.42 -13.48 -27.43
N ALA A 19 6.98 -14.34 -26.58
CA ALA A 19 6.20 -15.33 -25.83
C ALA A 19 5.15 -14.68 -24.91
N ALA A 20 5.46 -13.53 -24.30
CA ALA A 20 4.51 -12.78 -23.48
C ALA A 20 3.37 -12.17 -24.31
N ILE A 21 3.68 -11.65 -25.51
CA ILE A 21 2.69 -11.15 -26.48
C ILE A 21 1.78 -12.29 -26.93
N ASP A 22 2.37 -13.44 -27.33
CA ASP A 22 1.62 -14.59 -27.83
C ASP A 22 0.68 -15.16 -26.75
N LYS A 23 1.12 -15.15 -25.48
CA LYS A 23 0.30 -15.52 -24.32
C LYS A 23 -0.69 -14.43 -23.87
N SER A 24 -0.62 -13.24 -24.48
CA SER A 24 -1.42 -12.07 -24.09
C SER A 24 -1.30 -11.75 -22.60
N ILE A 25 -0.08 -11.74 -22.05
CA ILE A 25 0.13 -11.36 -20.66
C ILE A 25 -0.22 -9.87 -20.49
N PRO A 26 -1.10 -9.50 -19.55
CA PRO A 26 -1.50 -8.11 -19.38
C PRO A 26 -0.43 -7.29 -18.67
N LEU A 27 -0.31 -6.01 -19.04
CA LEU A 27 0.51 -5.02 -18.36
C LEU A 27 -0.07 -4.61 -17.01
N PHE A 28 -1.39 -4.62 -16.88
CA PHE A 28 -2.09 -4.21 -15.67
C PHE A 28 -2.93 -5.35 -15.12
N LEU A 29 -3.14 -5.39 -13.81
CA LEU A 29 -4.14 -6.22 -13.15
C LEU A 29 -5.28 -5.30 -12.72
N HIS A 30 -6.49 -5.52 -13.24
CA HIS A 30 -7.69 -4.72 -12.92
C HIS A 30 -8.99 -5.51 -13.15
N GLU A 31 -10.09 -5.07 -12.54
CA GLU A 31 -11.41 -5.72 -12.69
C GLU A 31 -12.22 -5.30 -13.91
N SER A 32 -11.94 -4.14 -14.51
CA SER A 32 -12.83 -3.59 -15.54
C SER A 32 -12.06 -3.06 -16.74
N GLU A 33 -12.49 -3.47 -17.93
CA GLU A 33 -12.01 -2.96 -19.22
C GLU A 33 -12.21 -1.44 -19.40
N SER A 34 -13.03 -0.82 -18.54
CA SER A 34 -13.25 0.62 -18.55
C SER A 34 -12.05 1.42 -18.06
N VAL A 35 -11.16 0.81 -17.26
CA VAL A 35 -10.03 1.54 -16.66
C VAL A 35 -8.82 1.46 -17.59
N LYS A 36 -8.81 2.34 -18.60
CA LYS A 36 -7.82 2.30 -19.69
C LYS A 36 -6.52 3.08 -19.42
N ASN A 37 -6.42 3.83 -18.32
CA ASN A 37 -5.29 4.71 -18.08
C ASN A 37 -4.83 4.68 -16.62
N LEU A 38 -3.53 4.53 -16.40
CA LEU A 38 -2.91 4.79 -15.10
C LEU A 38 -2.70 6.29 -14.92
N LEU A 39 -3.21 6.83 -13.82
CA LEU A 39 -3.02 8.22 -13.42
C LEU A 39 -1.82 8.36 -12.49
N VAL A 40 -0.74 8.96 -12.98
CA VAL A 40 0.39 9.38 -12.14
C VAL A 40 0.29 10.89 -11.95
N SER A 41 -0.05 11.32 -10.73
CA SER A 41 -0.10 12.74 -10.39
C SER A 41 1.25 13.20 -9.84
N SER A 42 1.95 14.06 -10.57
CA SER A 42 3.10 14.76 -10.02
C SER A 42 2.62 16.06 -9.37
N THR A 43 2.94 16.24 -8.09
CA THR A 43 2.69 17.50 -7.38
C THR A 43 3.99 18.25 -7.21
N HIS A 44 4.43 18.94 -8.27
CA HIS A 44 5.30 20.09 -8.07
C HIS A 44 4.46 21.20 -7.42
N MET A 45 4.96 21.78 -6.33
CA MET A 45 4.22 22.45 -5.24
C MET A 45 3.22 23.56 -5.60
N VAL A 46 3.07 23.94 -6.88
CA VAL A 46 2.18 25.03 -7.31
C VAL A 46 1.18 24.58 -8.39
N ASN A 47 1.42 23.47 -9.11
CA ASN A 47 0.53 22.99 -10.17
C ASN A 47 0.44 21.46 -10.13
N ARG A 48 -0.76 20.94 -9.82
CA ARG A 48 -1.05 19.51 -9.95
C ARG A 48 -1.10 19.18 -11.45
N LYS A 49 -0.07 18.49 -11.95
CA LYS A 49 -0.11 17.90 -13.29
C LYS A 49 -0.43 16.42 -13.17
N ASN A 50 -1.54 16.05 -13.79
CA ASN A 50 -1.98 14.68 -13.94
C ASN A 50 -1.42 14.13 -15.24
N TYR A 51 -0.60 13.08 -15.15
CA TYR A 51 -0.09 12.36 -16.30
C TYR A 51 -0.91 11.09 -16.47
N PHE A 52 -1.57 10.97 -17.62
CA PHE A 52 -2.26 9.75 -18.01
C PHE A 52 -1.33 8.95 -18.91
N LEU A 53 -0.85 7.82 -18.40
CA LEU A 53 -0.06 6.89 -19.19
C LEU A 53 -1.01 6.08 -20.06
N LYS A 54 -1.03 6.40 -21.36
CA LYS A 54 -1.78 5.65 -22.38
C LYS A 54 -0.94 4.46 -22.85
N LEU A 55 -0.73 3.50 -21.96
CA LEU A 55 -0.05 2.25 -22.29
C LEU A 55 -1.09 1.18 -22.66
N PRO A 56 -0.81 0.30 -23.64
CA PRO A 56 -1.73 -0.78 -23.97
C PRO A 56 -1.81 -1.77 -22.81
N HIS A 57 -3.02 -2.27 -22.54
CA HIS A 57 -3.21 -3.29 -21.52
C HIS A 57 -2.63 -4.64 -21.96
N TYR A 58 -2.82 -5.01 -23.22
CA TYR A 58 -2.17 -6.15 -23.85
C TYR A 58 -1.24 -5.65 -24.95
N PRO A 59 0.09 -5.74 -24.78
CA PRO A 59 1.04 -5.38 -25.82
C PRO A 59 0.86 -6.28 -27.04
N LYS A 60 0.76 -5.70 -28.23
CA LYS A 60 0.47 -6.43 -29.48
C LYS A 60 1.70 -6.77 -30.30
N ASN A 61 2.81 -6.10 -30.02
CA ASN A 61 4.05 -6.23 -30.79
C ASN A 61 5.23 -5.73 -29.97
N LEU A 62 6.43 -6.05 -30.46
CA LEU A 62 7.70 -5.70 -29.81
C LEU A 62 7.89 -4.18 -29.66
N LYS A 63 7.37 -3.37 -30.59
CA LYS A 63 7.46 -1.90 -30.49
C LYS A 63 6.69 -1.38 -29.27
N GLU A 64 5.51 -1.92 -29.00
CA GLU A 64 4.75 -1.59 -27.77
C GLU A 64 5.50 -2.03 -26.51
N MET A 65 6.13 -3.22 -26.51
CA MET A 65 6.97 -3.69 -25.39
C MET A 65 8.12 -2.73 -25.09
N ILE A 66 8.85 -2.27 -26.13
CA ILE A 66 9.92 -1.27 -25.98
C ILE A 66 9.38 0.02 -25.36
N ILE A 67 8.25 0.53 -25.86
CA ILE A 67 7.63 1.75 -25.34
C ILE A 67 7.28 1.58 -23.85
N ILE A 68 6.67 0.46 -23.48
CA ILE A 68 6.30 0.17 -22.08
C ILE A 68 7.55 0.10 -21.21
N ARG A 69 8.60 -0.63 -21.62
CA ARG A 69 9.87 -0.70 -20.90
C ARG A 69 10.46 0.68 -20.67
N CYS A 70 10.59 1.49 -21.73
CA CYS A 70 11.13 2.85 -21.63
C CYS A 70 10.33 3.73 -20.66
N TRP A 71 9.00 3.60 -20.64
CA TRP A 71 8.16 4.31 -19.68
C TRP A 71 8.38 3.83 -18.24
N LEU A 72 8.38 2.52 -18.01
CA LEU A 72 8.60 1.95 -16.68
C LEU A 72 9.99 2.30 -16.13
N GLU A 73 11.01 2.25 -16.96
CA GLU A 73 12.37 2.63 -16.61
C GLU A 73 12.44 4.11 -16.16
N GLN A 74 11.78 5.01 -16.88
CA GLN A 74 11.68 6.41 -16.46
C GLN A 74 10.95 6.55 -15.12
N LEU A 75 9.85 5.81 -14.92
CA LEU A 75 9.09 5.86 -13.66
C LEU A 75 9.90 5.33 -12.47
N PHE A 76 10.68 4.27 -12.66
CA PHE A 76 11.57 3.73 -11.61
C PHE A 76 12.68 4.70 -11.22
N ASN A 77 13.19 5.46 -12.19
CA ASN A 77 14.21 6.49 -11.97
C ASN A 77 13.65 7.83 -11.46
N CYS A 78 12.34 7.96 -11.29
CA CYS A 78 11.70 9.16 -10.74
C CYS A 78 11.27 8.97 -9.28
N ALA A 79 11.18 10.08 -8.55
CA ALA A 79 10.60 10.12 -7.21
C ALA A 79 9.29 10.94 -7.21
N PHE A 80 8.23 10.36 -6.66
CA PHE A 80 6.91 10.96 -6.62
C PHE A 80 6.48 11.25 -5.18
N ARG A 81 5.87 12.41 -4.96
CA ARG A 81 5.30 12.73 -3.65
C ARG A 81 4.03 11.91 -3.38
N TYR A 82 3.18 11.75 -4.39
CA TYR A 82 1.94 10.99 -4.32
C TYR A 82 1.77 10.13 -5.57
N ALA A 83 1.10 8.99 -5.43
CA ALA A 83 0.59 8.20 -6.53
C ALA A 83 -0.73 7.56 -6.10
N TYR A 84 -1.67 7.44 -7.04
CA TYR A 84 -2.99 6.87 -6.79
C TYR A 84 -3.16 5.63 -7.67
N PHE A 85 -3.40 4.50 -7.02
CA PHE A 85 -3.67 3.22 -7.67
C PHE A 85 -5.15 2.89 -7.42
N ASP A 86 -6.01 3.33 -8.34
CA ASP A 86 -7.46 3.09 -8.28
C ASP A 86 -7.80 1.85 -9.11
N LYS A 87 -7.99 0.71 -8.42
CA LYS A 87 -8.36 -0.60 -9.01
C LYS A 87 -7.43 -1.12 -10.11
N ILE A 88 -6.28 -0.50 -10.31
CA ILE A 88 -5.25 -0.87 -11.27
C ILE A 88 -3.92 -1.00 -10.54
N VAL A 89 -3.21 -2.08 -10.85
CA VAL A 89 -1.80 -2.22 -10.50
C VAL A 89 -1.02 -2.75 -11.71
N PHE A 90 0.26 -2.45 -11.82
CA PHE A 90 1.10 -3.10 -12.83
C PHE A 90 1.24 -4.59 -12.51
N ASN A 91 1.19 -5.43 -13.54
CA ASN A 91 1.41 -6.87 -13.40
C ASN A 91 2.90 -7.14 -13.08
N PRO A 92 3.24 -7.69 -11.90
CA PRO A 92 4.61 -8.05 -11.56
C PRO A 92 5.27 -8.99 -12.58
N GLU A 93 4.51 -9.92 -13.16
CA GLU A 93 5.01 -10.84 -14.18
C GLU A 93 5.48 -10.08 -15.43
N MET A 94 4.67 -9.12 -15.90
CA MET A 94 5.04 -8.29 -17.04
C MET A 94 6.27 -7.42 -16.73
N ILE A 95 6.37 -6.86 -15.52
CA ILE A 95 7.57 -6.12 -15.11
C ILE A 95 8.80 -7.04 -15.17
N ASN A 96 8.70 -8.26 -14.64
CA ASN A 96 9.82 -9.20 -14.66
C ASN A 96 10.22 -9.58 -16.10
N ILE A 97 9.25 -9.75 -17.01
CA ILE A 97 9.52 -10.03 -18.43
C ILE A 97 10.25 -8.85 -19.12
N LEU A 98 9.84 -7.61 -18.83
CA LEU A 98 10.41 -6.42 -19.48
C LEU A 98 11.84 -6.10 -19.03
N PHE A 99 12.20 -6.50 -17.81
CA PHE A 99 13.49 -6.17 -17.21
C PHE A 99 14.38 -7.40 -16.98
N ASP A 100 13.86 -8.64 -17.06
CA ASP A 100 14.61 -9.91 -16.96
C ASP A 100 15.69 -9.94 -15.87
N ASN A 101 15.33 -9.51 -14.66
CA ASN A 101 16.25 -9.37 -13.52
C ASN A 101 17.51 -8.53 -13.81
N ASP A 102 17.43 -7.59 -14.75
CA ASP A 102 18.48 -6.60 -15.00
C ASP A 102 18.80 -5.89 -13.67
N LYS A 103 19.92 -6.30 -13.07
CA LYS A 103 20.35 -5.84 -11.75
C LYS A 103 20.79 -4.37 -11.79
N SER A 104 20.95 -3.77 -12.97
CA SER A 104 21.36 -2.38 -13.11
C SER A 104 20.23 -1.40 -12.80
N ILE A 105 18.96 -1.81 -12.96
CA ILE A 105 17.80 -0.94 -12.72
C ILE A 105 17.09 -1.37 -11.44
N PRO A 106 16.99 -0.51 -10.41
CA PRO A 106 16.15 -0.79 -9.26
C PRO A 106 14.69 -0.81 -9.71
N ILE A 107 14.09 -2.00 -9.81
CA ILE A 107 12.70 -2.21 -10.27
C ILE A 107 11.71 -1.82 -9.16
N LYS A 108 11.71 -0.55 -8.74
CA LYS A 108 10.83 -0.01 -7.70
C LYS A 108 10.38 1.41 -8.01
N PHE A 109 9.10 1.67 -7.81
CA PHE A 109 8.54 3.02 -7.81
C PHE A 109 8.92 3.76 -6.52
N ASN A 110 9.58 4.89 -6.63
CA ASN A 110 9.96 5.70 -5.48
C ASN A 110 8.83 6.68 -5.14
N ILE A 111 8.00 6.37 -4.14
CA ILE A 111 6.79 7.13 -3.85
C ILE A 111 6.73 7.47 -2.36
N GLN A 112 6.65 8.75 -2.00
CA GLN A 112 6.56 9.13 -0.58
C GLN A 112 5.24 8.67 0.05
N ARG A 113 4.12 8.89 -0.65
CA ARG A 113 2.77 8.67 -0.12
C ARG A 113 1.85 8.00 -1.15
N PRO A 114 2.04 6.70 -1.47
CA PRO A 114 1.11 5.97 -2.33
C PRO A 114 -0.26 5.82 -1.66
N CYS A 115 -1.30 5.87 -2.48
CA CYS A 115 -2.68 5.68 -2.09
C CYS A 115 -3.30 4.57 -2.94
N LEU A 116 -3.72 3.50 -2.29
CA LEU A 116 -4.23 2.27 -2.88
C LEU A 116 -5.74 2.20 -2.68
N TRP A 117 -6.52 2.14 -3.75
CA TRP A 117 -7.96 1.85 -3.73
C TRP A 117 -8.22 0.54 -4.45
N PRO A 118 -7.95 -0.60 -3.79
CA PRO A 118 -8.22 -1.90 -4.37
C PRO A 118 -9.72 -2.14 -4.58
N SER A 119 -9.99 -3.16 -5.38
CA SER A 119 -11.26 -3.85 -5.48
C SER A 119 -11.14 -5.26 -4.87
N ASN A 120 -12.24 -6.00 -4.78
CA ASN A 120 -12.26 -7.34 -4.16
C ASN A 120 -11.20 -8.29 -4.75
N THR A 121 -11.07 -8.35 -6.08
CA THR A 121 -10.14 -9.29 -6.74
C THR A 121 -8.71 -8.77 -6.82
N THR A 122 -8.49 -7.47 -6.57
CA THR A 122 -7.17 -6.85 -6.74
C THR A 122 -6.44 -6.60 -5.43
N LEU A 123 -7.10 -6.73 -4.27
CA LEU A 123 -6.50 -6.40 -2.97
C LEU A 123 -5.16 -7.13 -2.75
N GLU A 124 -5.13 -8.45 -2.89
CA GLU A 124 -3.90 -9.23 -2.68
C GLU A 124 -2.78 -8.81 -3.64
N ASN A 125 -3.09 -8.73 -4.94
CA ASN A 125 -2.12 -8.31 -5.96
C ASN A 125 -1.57 -6.91 -5.69
N LEU A 126 -2.44 -5.98 -5.30
CA LEU A 126 -2.10 -4.59 -5.05
C LEU A 126 -1.28 -4.44 -3.77
N LEU A 127 -1.60 -5.20 -2.71
CA LEU A 127 -0.79 -5.29 -1.50
C LEU A 127 0.60 -5.87 -1.79
N ASN A 128 0.67 -7.01 -2.48
CA ASN A 128 1.92 -7.66 -2.87
C ASN A 128 2.79 -6.73 -3.72
N PHE A 129 2.18 -6.04 -4.69
CA PHE A 129 2.86 -5.04 -5.49
C PHE A 129 3.39 -3.89 -4.64
N SER A 130 2.60 -3.36 -3.71
CA SER A 130 3.02 -2.23 -2.86
C SER A 130 4.22 -2.55 -1.97
N VAL A 131 4.34 -3.80 -1.52
CA VAL A 131 5.42 -4.26 -0.65
C VAL A 131 6.71 -4.56 -1.43
N ASN A 132 6.59 -5.01 -2.68
CA ASN A 132 7.72 -5.51 -3.46
C ASN A 132 8.23 -4.50 -4.51
N TYR A 133 7.34 -3.72 -5.09
CA TYR A 133 7.64 -2.83 -6.22
C TYR A 133 7.48 -1.34 -5.89
N ILE A 134 7.14 -0.96 -4.65
CA ILE A 134 7.09 0.44 -4.23
C ILE A 134 8.05 0.68 -3.06
N SER A 135 8.96 1.65 -3.22
CA SER A 135 9.77 2.21 -2.14
C SER A 135 8.98 3.33 -1.46
N ILE A 136 8.55 3.11 -0.21
CA ILE A 136 7.61 3.99 0.51
C ILE A 136 8.35 4.76 1.60
N PHE A 137 8.50 6.06 1.42
CA PHE A 137 9.33 6.89 2.31
C PHE A 137 8.57 7.51 3.48
N VAL A 138 7.25 7.68 3.38
CA VAL A 138 6.49 8.40 4.42
C VAL A 138 5.29 7.62 4.91
N SER A 139 4.40 7.19 4.00
CA SER A 139 3.19 6.49 4.42
C SER A 139 2.48 5.76 3.29
N LEU A 140 1.96 4.57 3.57
CA LEU A 140 1.03 3.87 2.71
C LEU A 140 -0.42 4.17 3.14
N SER A 141 -1.27 4.61 2.21
CA SER A 141 -2.72 4.74 2.46
C SER A 141 -3.47 3.69 1.66
N ILE A 142 -4.39 2.98 2.31
CA ILE A 142 -5.25 1.96 1.69
C ILE A 142 -6.69 2.30 2.03
N LYS A 143 -7.54 2.45 1.02
CA LYS A 143 -8.97 2.62 1.22
C LYS A 143 -9.70 1.34 0.85
N LEU A 144 -10.46 0.81 1.79
CA LEU A 144 -11.14 -0.48 1.73
C LEU A 144 -12.67 -0.31 1.69
N ASP A 145 -13.16 0.91 1.45
CA ASP A 145 -14.59 1.29 1.48
C ASP A 145 -15.46 0.57 0.43
N ARG A 146 -14.84 -0.17 -0.49
CA ARG A 146 -15.51 -0.87 -1.60
C ARG A 146 -15.18 -2.37 -1.64
N ILE A 147 -14.71 -2.93 -0.52
CA ILE A 147 -14.20 -4.30 -0.47
C ILE A 147 -14.95 -5.09 0.61
N ASP A 148 -15.42 -6.28 0.22
CA ASP A 148 -15.91 -7.30 1.12
C ASP A 148 -14.70 -8.00 1.74
N ILE A 149 -14.31 -7.54 2.92
CA ILE A 149 -13.11 -8.04 3.57
C ILE A 149 -13.37 -9.43 4.16
N THR A 150 -12.70 -10.43 3.59
CA THR A 150 -12.68 -11.82 4.07
C THR A 150 -11.64 -12.00 5.18
N GLU A 151 -11.67 -13.16 5.84
CA GLU A 151 -10.63 -13.53 6.81
C GLU A 151 -9.22 -13.61 6.20
N GLN A 152 -9.11 -14.09 4.96
CA GLN A 152 -7.83 -14.11 4.24
C GLN A 152 -7.26 -12.69 4.08
N HIS A 153 -8.09 -11.73 3.69
CA HIS A 153 -7.69 -10.32 3.58
C HIS A 153 -7.23 -9.74 4.92
N ILE A 154 -7.89 -10.10 6.03
CA ILE A 154 -7.46 -9.71 7.39
C ILE A 154 -6.06 -10.25 7.68
N ASN A 155 -5.80 -11.51 7.37
CA ASN A 155 -4.50 -12.15 7.63
C ASN A 155 -3.38 -11.50 6.80
N ILE A 156 -3.64 -11.17 5.53
CA ILE A 156 -2.67 -10.47 4.67
C ILE A 156 -2.37 -9.08 5.26
N LEU A 157 -3.41 -8.30 5.59
CA LEU A 157 -3.24 -6.97 6.18
C LEU A 157 -2.46 -7.07 7.49
N PHE A 158 -2.87 -7.96 8.40
CA PHE A 158 -2.19 -8.17 9.67
C PHE A 158 -0.71 -8.53 9.49
N ASN A 159 -0.39 -9.42 8.54
CA ASN A 159 1.00 -9.78 8.24
C ASN A 159 1.83 -8.56 7.82
N ILE A 160 1.26 -7.66 7.00
CA ILE A 160 1.90 -6.39 6.63
C ILE A 160 2.12 -5.50 7.86
N LEU A 161 1.16 -5.43 8.78
CA LEU A 161 1.28 -4.64 10.01
C LEU A 161 2.34 -5.19 10.97
N ALA A 162 2.36 -6.51 11.14
CA ALA A 162 3.22 -7.23 12.07
C ALA A 162 4.69 -7.31 11.59
N ASN A 163 4.91 -7.39 10.28
CA ASN A 163 6.23 -7.63 9.69
C ASN A 163 6.75 -6.51 8.77
N GLY A 164 5.94 -5.48 8.49
CA GLY A 164 6.28 -4.42 7.53
C GLY A 164 7.14 -3.28 8.09
N GLY A 165 7.53 -3.30 9.36
CA GLY A 165 8.25 -2.22 10.05
C GLY A 165 9.55 -1.77 9.39
N ASN A 166 10.23 -2.67 8.69
CA ASN A 166 11.45 -2.38 7.94
C ASN A 166 11.19 -1.78 6.53
N LYS A 167 9.97 -1.89 6.01
CA LYS A 167 9.61 -1.44 4.65
C LYS A 167 8.70 -0.23 4.63
N LEU A 168 7.89 -0.04 5.68
CA LEU A 168 6.83 0.95 5.73
C LEU A 168 6.94 1.78 7.01
N PRO A 169 7.12 3.11 6.92
CA PRO A 169 7.17 3.96 8.11
C PRO A 169 5.79 4.12 8.77
N LYS A 170 4.73 4.22 7.96
CA LYS A 170 3.35 4.48 8.42
C LYS A 170 2.36 3.81 7.50
N ILE A 171 1.26 3.32 8.05
CA ILE A 171 0.12 2.84 7.27
C ILE A 171 -1.19 3.48 7.74
N TYR A 172 -2.04 3.79 6.77
CA TYR A 172 -3.37 4.34 6.97
C TYR A 172 -4.37 3.39 6.30
N LEU A 173 -5.13 2.65 7.08
CA LEU A 173 -6.24 1.84 6.60
C LEU A 173 -7.54 2.64 6.82
N ARG A 174 -8.35 2.79 5.78
CA ARG A 174 -9.62 3.52 5.85
C ARG A 174 -10.76 2.69 5.32
N GLY A 175 -11.94 2.93 5.87
CA GLY A 175 -13.20 2.37 5.37
C GLY A 175 -13.30 0.87 5.56
N PHE A 176 -12.92 0.38 6.73
CA PHE A 176 -13.03 -1.04 7.07
C PHE A 176 -13.93 -1.24 8.30
N MET A 177 -14.55 -2.41 8.39
CA MET A 177 -15.51 -2.80 9.44
C MET A 177 -14.96 -3.94 10.32
N LEU A 178 -13.65 -3.95 10.61
CA LEU A 178 -12.97 -5.15 11.12
C LEU A 178 -12.43 -4.96 12.53
N THR A 179 -13.27 -5.24 13.51
CA THR A 179 -12.83 -5.42 14.91
C THR A 179 -11.77 -6.51 15.02
N LYS A 180 -11.89 -7.60 14.24
CA LYS A 180 -10.92 -8.71 14.25
C LYS A 180 -9.47 -8.29 13.94
N LEU A 181 -9.24 -7.40 12.96
CA LEU A 181 -7.89 -6.92 12.66
C LEU A 181 -7.28 -6.16 13.85
N TYR A 182 -8.12 -5.39 14.52
CA TYR A 182 -7.72 -4.65 15.71
C TYR A 182 -7.37 -5.55 16.89
N ASP A 183 -8.20 -6.56 17.13
CA ASP A 183 -7.97 -7.54 18.19
C ASP A 183 -6.66 -8.30 17.95
N LEU A 184 -6.38 -8.68 16.69
CA LEU A 184 -5.10 -9.28 16.30
C LEU A 184 -3.91 -8.36 16.57
N ILE A 185 -4.04 -7.06 16.28
CA ILE A 185 -2.99 -6.06 16.54
C ILE A 185 -2.72 -5.92 18.04
N ILE A 186 -3.78 -5.79 18.85
CA ILE A 186 -3.68 -5.71 20.31
C ILE A 186 -2.97 -6.96 20.86
N GLU A 187 -3.45 -8.13 20.46
CA GLU A 187 -2.93 -9.40 20.96
C GLU A 187 -1.46 -9.55 20.59
N TYR A 188 -1.10 -9.28 19.32
CA TYR A 188 0.28 -9.32 18.86
C TYR A 188 1.18 -8.35 19.62
N ILE A 189 0.76 -7.10 19.83
CA ILE A 189 1.53 -6.13 20.63
C ILE A 189 1.73 -6.65 22.06
N ALA A 190 0.70 -7.26 22.62
CA ALA A 190 0.70 -7.69 24.01
C ALA A 190 1.54 -8.96 24.24
N THR A 191 1.57 -9.90 23.29
CA THR A 191 2.13 -11.25 23.49
C THR A 191 3.25 -11.64 22.52
N SER A 192 3.48 -10.92 21.42
CA SER A 192 4.52 -11.29 20.46
C SER A 192 5.94 -10.97 20.97
N ARG A 193 6.91 -11.82 20.60
CA ARG A 193 8.36 -11.54 20.72
C ARG A 193 8.93 -10.84 19.49
N ASP A 194 8.20 -10.86 18.37
CA ASP A 194 8.56 -10.28 17.08
C ASP A 194 8.09 -8.81 16.92
N PHE A 195 7.79 -8.13 18.03
CA PHE A 195 7.40 -6.71 18.03
C PHE A 195 8.43 -5.74 17.39
N PRO A 196 9.75 -6.03 17.28
CA PRO A 196 10.66 -5.13 16.56
C PRO A 196 10.31 -4.99 15.08
N LYS A 197 9.69 -6.01 14.47
CA LYS A 197 9.31 -6.04 13.06
C LYS A 197 8.01 -5.28 12.77
N MET A 198 7.24 -4.95 13.81
CA MET A 198 5.95 -4.29 13.67
C MET A 198 6.09 -2.85 13.20
N LEU A 199 5.10 -2.37 12.45
CA LEU A 199 5.04 -0.96 12.04
C LEU A 199 5.05 -0.01 13.25
N PRO A 200 5.84 1.07 13.20
CA PRO A 200 5.91 2.03 14.29
C PRO A 200 4.66 2.92 14.38
N PHE A 201 3.89 3.05 13.28
CA PHE A 201 2.67 3.84 13.26
C PHE A 201 1.59 3.22 12.37
N ILE A 202 0.42 2.98 12.96
CA ILE A 202 -0.76 2.43 12.29
C ILE A 202 -1.93 3.37 12.56
N HIS A 203 -2.67 3.74 11.51
CA HIS A 203 -3.91 4.51 11.63
C HIS A 203 -5.05 3.73 10.99
N LEU A 204 -6.11 3.53 11.76
CA LEU A 204 -7.25 2.68 11.49
C LEU A 204 -8.53 3.53 11.60
N ASN A 205 -9.19 3.86 10.49
CA ASN A 205 -10.48 4.55 10.42
C ASN A 205 -11.67 3.59 10.12
N TYR A 206 -12.62 3.46 11.06
CA TYR A 206 -13.78 2.57 11.00
C TYR A 206 -15.10 3.35 10.85
N TYR A 207 -16.11 2.73 10.22
CA TYR A 207 -17.45 3.31 10.04
C TYR A 207 -18.56 2.72 10.94
N ILE A 208 -18.24 1.92 11.97
CA ILE A 208 -19.26 1.36 12.89
C ILE A 208 -18.96 1.67 14.35
N SER A 209 -20.02 2.03 15.08
CA SER A 209 -19.99 2.64 16.42
C SER A 209 -20.20 1.71 17.60
N SER A 210 -20.61 0.45 17.41
CA SER A 210 -21.16 -0.31 18.53
C SER A 210 -20.15 -1.30 19.12
N ASN A 211 -19.65 -0.93 20.31
CA ASN A 211 -18.98 -1.79 21.29
C ASN A 211 -17.48 -2.02 21.08
N TYR A 212 -16.74 -0.96 20.76
CA TYR A 212 -15.31 -0.93 21.03
C TYR A 212 -15.07 -1.25 22.52
N LYS A 213 -14.43 -2.40 22.81
CA LYS A 213 -14.00 -2.79 24.14
C LYS A 213 -12.50 -2.54 24.27
N LEU A 214 -12.11 -1.88 25.36
CA LEU A 214 -10.69 -1.77 25.71
C LEU A 214 -10.17 -3.16 26.06
N SER A 215 -8.92 -3.44 25.67
CA SER A 215 -8.21 -4.62 26.14
C SER A 215 -8.10 -4.58 27.67
N GLU A 216 -8.24 -5.72 28.35
CA GLU A 216 -7.96 -5.84 29.79
C GLU A 216 -6.50 -5.48 30.13
N ARG A 217 -5.61 -5.50 29.13
CA ARG A 217 -4.21 -5.10 29.25
C ARG A 217 -3.98 -3.61 29.03
N ALA A 218 -5.02 -2.83 28.72
CA ALA A 218 -4.93 -1.39 28.59
C ALA A 218 -4.55 -0.76 29.93
N LYS A 219 -3.48 0.03 29.93
CA LYS A 219 -3.02 0.80 31.08
C LYS A 219 -3.14 2.30 30.79
N LYS A 220 -3.22 3.11 31.84
CA LYS A 220 -3.26 4.59 31.75
C LYS A 220 -4.37 5.07 30.82
N VAL A 221 -5.58 4.59 31.07
CA VAL A 221 -6.75 4.96 30.26
C VAL A 221 -7.18 6.38 30.63
N GLU A 222 -7.12 7.28 29.66
CA GLU A 222 -7.62 8.64 29.74
C GLU A 222 -8.80 8.77 28.79
N ILE A 223 -9.93 9.30 29.29
CA ILE A 223 -11.14 9.52 28.49
C ILE A 223 -11.51 10.99 28.59
N GLU A 224 -11.64 11.64 27.44
CA GLU A 224 -12.03 13.03 27.31
C GLU A 224 -13.21 13.15 26.34
N LYS A 225 -14.15 14.06 26.60
CA LYS A 225 -15.24 14.40 25.68
C LYS A 225 -15.15 15.87 25.33
N LEU A 226 -14.95 16.19 24.06
CA LEU A 226 -14.86 17.55 23.56
C LEU A 226 -15.79 17.72 22.35
N ASN A 227 -16.73 18.67 22.42
CA ASN A 227 -17.66 18.96 21.33
C ASN A 227 -18.42 17.73 20.79
N GLY A 228 -18.80 16.81 21.69
CA GLY A 228 -19.49 15.56 21.32
C GLY A 228 -18.58 14.47 20.73
N VAL A 229 -17.28 14.73 20.59
CA VAL A 229 -16.28 13.73 20.20
C VAL A 229 -15.69 13.10 21.46
N LYS A 230 -15.64 11.77 21.52
CA LYS A 230 -15.03 11.04 22.64
C LYS A 230 -13.62 10.61 22.25
N TYR A 231 -12.65 11.07 23.02
CA TYR A 231 -11.25 10.69 22.89
C TYR A 231 -10.91 9.67 23.98
N THR A 232 -10.30 8.55 23.60
CA THR A 232 -9.77 7.57 24.56
C THR A 232 -8.30 7.33 24.26
N LYS A 233 -7.42 7.60 25.23
CA LYS A 233 -5.98 7.32 25.13
C LYS A 233 -5.62 6.23 26.12
N TYR A 234 -4.77 5.30 25.73
CA TYR A 234 -4.27 4.27 26.63
C TYR A 234 -2.98 3.64 26.09
N GLN A 235 -2.34 2.81 26.90
CA GLN A 235 -1.11 2.10 26.54
C GLN A 235 -1.28 0.59 26.64
N ILE A 236 -0.64 -0.14 25.74
CA ILE A 236 -0.42 -1.59 25.88
C ILE A 236 1.07 -1.82 26.08
N VAL A 237 1.38 -2.65 27.07
CA VAL A 237 2.74 -3.05 27.42
C VAL A 237 2.91 -4.52 27.04
N ASN A 238 3.99 -4.84 26.34
CA ASN A 238 4.29 -6.21 25.97
C ASN A 238 4.71 -7.03 27.21
N ILE A 239 4.19 -8.26 27.33
CA ILE A 239 4.47 -9.11 28.51
C ILE A 239 5.88 -9.69 28.53
N HIS A 240 6.52 -9.84 27.37
CA HIS A 240 7.87 -10.35 27.25
C HIS A 240 8.91 -9.24 27.37
N ASN A 241 8.53 -7.98 27.09
CA ASN A 241 9.41 -6.84 27.25
C ASN A 241 8.65 -5.57 27.68
N PRO A 242 8.58 -5.24 28.98
CA PRO A 242 7.84 -4.08 29.50
C PRO A 242 8.33 -2.69 29.03
N LYS A 243 9.53 -2.65 28.43
CA LYS A 243 10.09 -1.46 27.77
C LYS A 243 9.36 -1.13 26.48
N VAL A 244 8.81 -2.16 25.82
CA VAL A 244 8.07 -2.02 24.58
C VAL A 244 6.65 -1.63 24.92
N ARG A 245 6.30 -0.41 24.52
CA ARG A 245 4.99 0.18 24.78
C ARG A 245 4.41 0.72 23.50
N PHE A 246 3.11 0.56 23.36
CA PHE A 246 2.37 1.17 22.27
C PHE A 246 1.31 2.08 22.87
N SER A 247 1.26 3.32 22.38
CA SER A 247 0.20 4.27 22.70
C SER A 247 -0.92 4.13 21.68
N PHE A 248 -2.14 4.06 22.18
CA PHE A 248 -3.37 4.08 21.42
C PHE A 248 -4.09 5.39 21.68
N SER A 249 -4.63 5.99 20.62
CA SER A 249 -5.49 7.17 20.69
C SER A 249 -6.68 6.93 19.78
N ASN A 250 -7.86 6.86 20.38
CA ASN A 250 -9.11 6.65 19.71
C ASN A 250 -9.91 7.94 19.70
N GLU A 251 -10.52 8.25 18.58
CA GLU A 251 -11.39 9.41 18.38
C GLU A 251 -12.72 8.90 17.82
N GLU A 252 -13.76 8.93 18.65
CA GLU A 252 -15.11 8.46 18.30
C GLU A 252 -15.99 9.66 17.93
N GLN A 253 -16.46 9.71 16.68
CA GLN A 253 -17.29 10.80 16.16
C GLN A 253 -18.33 10.28 15.17
N TYR A 254 -19.60 10.65 15.36
CA TYR A 254 -20.73 10.31 14.47
C TYR A 254 -20.81 8.83 14.05
N GLY A 255 -20.44 7.95 14.99
CA GLY A 255 -20.44 6.51 14.77
C GLY A 255 -19.25 5.95 13.98
N SER A 256 -18.28 6.80 13.65
CA SER A 256 -16.95 6.39 13.22
C SER A 256 -15.97 6.40 14.38
N ILE A 257 -14.91 5.60 14.28
CA ILE A 257 -13.79 5.63 15.22
C ILE A 257 -12.47 5.70 14.46
N ASP A 258 -11.61 6.63 14.84
CA ASP A 258 -10.25 6.78 14.33
C ASP A 258 -9.26 6.32 15.40
N ILE A 259 -8.56 5.23 15.14
CA ILE A 259 -7.59 4.63 16.06
C ILE A 259 -6.18 4.86 15.54
N LYS A 260 -5.38 5.58 16.31
CA LYS A 260 -3.95 5.81 16.06
C LYS A 260 -3.13 4.96 17.03
N ILE A 261 -2.30 4.09 16.49
CA ILE A 261 -1.41 3.21 17.24
C ILE A 261 0.03 3.64 16.94
N ARG A 262 0.81 3.94 17.98
CA ARG A 262 2.19 4.37 17.85
C ARG A 262 3.08 3.58 18.80
N LYS A 263 4.16 3.01 18.26
CA LYS A 263 5.25 2.44 19.05
C LYS A 263 5.98 3.58 19.76
N MET A 264 6.14 3.46 21.08
CA MET A 264 6.89 4.44 21.86
C MET A 264 8.37 4.09 21.77
N GLU A 265 9.19 5.07 21.39
CA GLU A 265 10.65 4.99 21.50
C GLU A 265 11.04 5.23 22.96
N GLU A 266 12.05 4.50 23.44
CA GLU A 266 12.62 4.69 24.79
C GLU A 266 13.40 6.01 24.88
#